data_AF-A0AAN8SQB9-F1
#
_entry.id   AF-A0AAN8SQB9-F1
#
_cell.length_a   1.000
_cell.length_b   1.000
_cell.length_c   1.000
_cell.angle_alpha   90.00
_cell.angle_beta   90.00
_cell.angle_gamma   90.00
#
_symmetry.space_group_name_H-M   'P 1'
#
loop_
_entity.id
_entity.type
_entity.pdbx_description
1 polymer ?
#
loop_
_entity_poly.entity_id
_entity_poly.type
_entity_poly.pdbx_seq_one_letter_code
_entity_poly.pdbx_strand_id
1 'polypeptide(L)'
;MALSRQRLVVEAESSIQTIMENLQSYRMKLAVNCEGFQYRLGDFRLQVGKVVPINSENLRGIVMEMEYLPISSWETSHLIMSEFFKLWKETLEKRSLPGHFVHVEPNFSEFGLSDQYTSQHTVVQYASIFAQMAATSQS
;
A
#
# COMPACT_ATOMS: atom_id res chain seq x y z
N MET A 1 8.57 9.44 31.30
CA MET A 1 7.77 9.66 30.09
C MET A 1 7.97 8.47 29.17
N ALA A 2 7.06 7.49 29.21
CA ALA A 2 7.08 6.42 28.24
C ALA A 2 6.56 7.02 26.93
N LEU A 3 7.42 7.18 25.92
CA LEU A 3 6.93 7.29 24.55
C LEU A 3 6.16 5.99 24.31
N SER A 4 4.83 6.05 24.36
CA SER A 4 4.01 5.00 23.76
C SER A 4 4.58 4.78 22.36
N ARG A 5 4.80 3.52 21.96
CA ARG A 5 5.25 3.13 20.62
C ARG A 5 4.21 3.53 19.56
N GLN A 6 3.98 4.82 19.38
CA GLN A 6 3.15 5.39 18.33
C GLN A 6 3.97 5.28 17.04
N ARG A 7 3.40 4.59 16.07
CA ARG A 7 3.98 4.54 14.72
C ARG A 7 3.70 5.90 14.09
N LEU A 8 4.74 6.58 13.62
CA LEU A 8 4.65 7.95 13.17
C LEU A 8 5.07 8.04 11.70
N VAL A 9 4.30 8.79 10.92
CA VAL A 9 4.54 9.05 9.50
C VAL A 9 4.86 10.53 9.34
N VAL A 10 5.96 10.83 8.66
CA VAL A 10 6.41 12.20 8.40
C VAL A 10 6.70 12.34 6.93
N GLU A 11 6.21 13.42 6.34
CA GLU A 11 6.62 13.85 5.02
C GLU A 11 7.94 14.63 5.13
N ALA A 12 8.94 14.21 4.36
CA ALA A 12 10.25 14.81 4.32
C ALA A 12 10.77 14.84 2.89
N GLU A 13 11.70 15.75 2.62
CA GLU A 13 12.36 15.84 1.32
C GLU A 13 13.23 14.62 1.03
N SER A 14 13.53 14.36 -0.25
CA SER A 14 14.37 13.23 -0.66
C SER A 14 15.77 13.22 -0.04
N SER A 15 16.28 14.39 0.36
CA SER A 15 17.54 14.56 1.09
C SER A 15 17.58 13.81 2.43
N ILE A 16 16.42 13.51 3.03
CA ILE A 16 16.33 12.77 4.29
C ILE A 16 16.96 11.39 4.20
N GLN A 17 16.89 10.74 3.03
CA GLN A 17 17.50 9.44 2.81
C GLN A 17 19.03 9.53 2.94
N THR A 18 19.65 10.48 2.24
CA THR A 18 21.10 10.71 2.30
C THR A 18 21.54 11.09 3.71
N ILE A 19 20.75 11.92 4.42
CA ILE A 19 21.04 12.29 5.80
C ILE A 19 21.01 11.06 6.71
N MET A 20 19.98 10.22 6.62
CA MET A 20 19.85 9.02 7.45
C MET A 20 20.96 7.98 7.19
N GLU A 21 21.40 7.85 5.94
CA GLU A 21 22.52 6.99 5.56
C GLU A 21 23.86 7.54 6.10
N ASN A 22 24.11 8.84 5.98
CA ASN A 22 25.31 9.49 6.50
C ASN A 22 25.43 9.41 8.03
N LEU A 23 24.30 9.48 8.73
CA LEU A 23 24.25 9.34 10.19
C LEU A 23 24.44 7.88 10.65
N GLN A 24 24.60 6.92 9.73
CA GLN A 24 24.64 5.47 9.99
C GLN A 24 23.46 4.95 10.84
N SER A 25 22.40 5.76 10.96
CA SER A 25 21.25 5.51 11.82
C SER A 25 20.21 4.64 11.11
N TYR A 26 20.34 4.51 9.80
CA TYR A 26 19.46 3.70 8.96
C TYR A 26 20.25 3.10 7.79
N ARG A 27 19.94 1.85 7.46
CA ARG A 27 20.44 1.17 6.26
C ARG A 27 19.25 0.65 5.48
N MET A 28 19.08 1.12 4.24
CA MET A 28 18.03 0.65 3.35
C MET A 28 18.17 -0.86 3.12
N LYS A 29 17.12 -1.61 3.47
CA LYS A 29 17.10 -3.09 3.35
C LYS A 29 16.41 -3.58 2.08
N LEU A 30 15.43 -2.82 1.59
CA LEU A 30 14.61 -3.19 0.44
C LEU A 30 14.29 -1.94 -0.37
N ALA A 31 14.47 -2.04 -1.69
CA ALA A 31 14.03 -1.02 -2.64
C ALA A 31 13.26 -1.72 -3.77
N VAL A 32 12.06 -1.22 -4.05
CA VAL A 32 11.13 -1.80 -5.01
C VAL A 32 10.66 -0.72 -5.98
N ASN A 33 10.53 -1.10 -7.23
CA ASN A 33 9.89 -0.30 -8.26
C ASN A 33 8.50 -0.86 -8.56
N CYS A 34 7.52 0.01 -8.74
CA CYS A 34 6.16 -0.37 -9.09
C CYS A 34 5.83 0.23 -10.45
N GLU A 35 5.60 -0.61 -11.44
CA GLU A 35 5.24 -0.19 -12.80
C GLU A 35 3.85 -0.72 -13.14
N GLY A 36 2.95 0.14 -13.60
CA GLY A 36 1.55 -0.23 -13.72
C GLY A 36 0.73 0.61 -14.67
N PHE A 37 -0.55 0.23 -14.75
CA PHE A 37 -1.58 0.93 -15.50
C PHE A 37 -2.61 1.51 -14.55
N GLN A 38 -3.15 2.66 -14.91
CA GLN A 38 -4.29 3.25 -14.25
C GLN A 38 -5.53 3.08 -15.11
N TYR A 39 -6.58 2.56 -14.50
CA TYR A 39 -7.91 2.41 -15.06
C TYR A 39 -8.88 3.31 -14.32
N ARG A 40 -9.83 3.88 -15.06
CA ARG A 40 -10.94 4.64 -14.48
C ARG A 40 -12.24 3.92 -14.79
N LEU A 41 -12.96 3.54 -13.75
CA LEU A 41 -14.22 2.80 -13.80
C LEU A 41 -15.29 3.67 -13.15
N GLY A 42 -15.81 4.64 -13.91
CA GLY A 42 -16.73 5.66 -13.40
C GLY A 42 -16.08 6.50 -12.29
N ASP A 43 -16.61 6.33 -11.08
CA ASP A 43 -16.17 7.01 -9.86
C ASP A 43 -14.99 6.32 -9.16
N PHE A 44 -14.61 5.14 -9.63
CA PHE A 44 -13.46 4.41 -9.11
C PHE A 44 -12.23 4.65 -9.98
N ARG A 45 -11.09 4.84 -9.33
CA ARG A 45 -9.76 4.78 -9.92
C ARG A 45 -9.09 3.50 -9.44
N LEU A 46 -8.62 2.69 -10.39
CA LEU A 46 -7.93 1.44 -10.11
C LEU A 46 -6.53 1.51 -10.72
N GLN A 47 -5.51 1.34 -9.91
CA GLN A 47 -4.12 1.31 -10.34
C GLN A 47 -3.57 -0.09 -10.12
N VAL A 48 -3.14 -0.75 -11.19
CA VAL A 48 -2.59 -2.12 -11.12
C VAL A 48 -1.14 -2.06 -11.55
N GLY A 49 -0.22 -2.40 -10.64
CA GLY A 49 1.21 -2.35 -10.87
C GLY A 49 1.92 -3.66 -10.53
N LYS A 50 2.86 -4.06 -11.37
CA LYS A 50 3.84 -5.10 -11.03
C LYS A 50 4.87 -4.51 -10.07
N VAL A 51 5.20 -5.25 -9.02
CA VAL A 51 6.26 -4.88 -8.08
C VAL A 51 7.51 -5.66 -8.44
N VAL A 52 8.55 -4.93 -8.85
CA VAL A 52 9.85 -5.48 -9.25
C VAL A 52 10.92 -4.90 -8.33
N PRO A 53 11.69 -5.72 -7.59
CA PRO A 53 12.81 -5.24 -6.79
C PRO A 53 13.87 -4.60 -7.68
N ILE A 54 14.47 -3.50 -7.24
CA ILE A 54 15.51 -2.82 -8.03
C ILE A 54 16.73 -3.73 -8.28
N ASN A 55 16.98 -4.67 -7.37
CA ASN A 55 18.14 -5.57 -7.42
C ASN A 55 17.83 -6.93 -8.08
N SER A 56 16.63 -7.15 -8.63
CA SER A 56 16.28 -8.42 -9.31
C SER A 56 15.12 -8.24 -10.29
N GLU A 57 15.24 -8.74 -11.52
CA GLU A 57 14.17 -8.69 -12.53
C GLU A 57 12.99 -9.64 -12.24
N ASN A 58 13.03 -10.40 -11.15
CA ASN A 58 11.94 -11.31 -10.78
C ASN A 58 10.74 -10.52 -10.22
N LEU A 59 9.57 -10.73 -10.84
CA LEU A 59 8.29 -10.24 -10.37
C LEU A 59 8.03 -10.76 -8.94
N ARG A 60 7.88 -9.86 -7.97
CA ARG A 60 7.49 -10.24 -6.60
C ARG A 60 5.98 -10.38 -6.43
N GLY A 61 5.20 -9.61 -7.19
CA GLY A 61 3.75 -9.63 -7.10
C GLY A 61 3.11 -8.53 -7.92
N ILE A 62 1.78 -8.51 -7.90
CA ILE A 62 0.95 -7.47 -8.49
C ILE A 62 0.26 -6.74 -7.34
N VAL A 63 0.42 -5.43 -7.28
CA VAL A 63 -0.31 -4.56 -6.36
C VAL A 63 -1.45 -3.91 -7.12
N MET A 64 -2.59 -3.83 -6.45
CA MET A 64 -3.80 -3.19 -6.96
C MET A 64 -4.25 -2.17 -5.93
N GLU A 65 -4.09 -0.89 -6.27
CA GLU A 65 -4.64 0.23 -5.50
C GLU A 65 -6.00 0.58 -6.07
N MET A 66 -6.96 0.78 -5.17
CA MET A 66 -8.32 1.17 -5.51
C MET A 66 -8.63 2.45 -4.74
N GLU A 67 -9.27 3.39 -5.41
CA GLU A 67 -9.63 4.67 -4.82
C GLU A 67 -11.02 5.07 -5.31
N TYR A 68 -11.86 5.51 -4.38
CA TYR A 68 -13.17 6.06 -4.68
C TYR A 68 -13.10 7.59 -4.67
N LEU A 69 -13.21 8.19 -5.85
CA LEU A 69 -12.97 9.62 -6.07
C LEU A 69 -13.97 10.58 -5.40
N PRO A 70 -15.27 10.25 -5.25
CA PRO A 70 -16.27 11.23 -4.78
C PRO A 70 -16.16 11.64 -3.32
N ILE A 71 -15.56 10.80 -2.46
CA ILE A 71 -15.49 11.04 -1.01
C ILE A 71 -14.09 10.76 -0.50
N SER A 72 -13.62 11.62 0.40
CA SER A 72 -12.32 11.45 1.07
C SER A 72 -12.46 10.84 2.47
N SER A 73 -13.67 10.47 2.92
CA SER A 73 -13.89 9.78 4.19
C SER A 73 -13.50 8.31 4.03
N TRP A 74 -12.51 7.85 4.79
CA TRP A 74 -12.10 6.45 4.80
C TRP A 74 -13.24 5.53 5.22
N GLU A 75 -13.93 5.80 6.33
CA GLU A 75 -15.02 4.96 6.85
C GLU A 75 -16.12 4.70 5.81
N THR A 76 -16.49 5.74 5.05
CA THR A 76 -17.56 5.60 4.05
C THR A 76 -17.04 4.99 2.74
N SER A 77 -15.86 5.42 2.28
CA SER A 77 -15.26 4.91 1.03
C SER A 77 -14.84 3.46 1.14
N HIS A 78 -14.31 3.05 2.29
CA HIS A 78 -13.85 1.69 2.56
C HIS A 78 -14.98 0.66 2.40
N LEU A 79 -16.19 0.97 2.88
CA LEU A 79 -17.34 0.08 2.71
C LEU A 79 -17.70 -0.13 1.24
N ILE A 80 -17.74 0.97 0.47
CA ILE A 80 -18.06 0.94 -0.96
C ILE A 80 -16.98 0.17 -1.74
N MET A 81 -15.70 0.46 -1.44
CA MET A 81 -14.55 -0.19 -2.05
C MET A 81 -14.47 -1.68 -1.68
N SER A 82 -14.82 -2.06 -0.45
CA SER A 82 -14.87 -3.44 0.02
C SER A 82 -15.94 -4.25 -0.71
N GLU A 83 -17.14 -3.71 -0.89
CA GLU A 83 -18.19 -4.34 -1.69
C GLU A 83 -17.77 -4.51 -3.16
N PHE A 84 -17.14 -3.49 -3.75
CA PHE A 84 -16.62 -3.58 -5.11
C PHE A 84 -15.49 -4.62 -5.22
N PHE A 85 -14.58 -4.68 -4.24
CA PHE A 85 -13.52 -5.69 -4.17
C PHE A 85 -14.10 -7.11 -4.04
N LYS A 86 -15.15 -7.30 -3.25
CA LYS A 86 -15.84 -8.59 -3.11
C LYS A 86 -16.42 -9.05 -4.44
N LEU A 87 -17.11 -8.17 -5.17
CA LEU A 87 -17.63 -8.47 -6.52
C LEU A 87 -16.51 -8.85 -7.50
N TRP A 88 -15.38 -8.13 -7.44
CA TRP A 88 -14.20 -8.44 -8.22
C TRP A 88 -13.63 -9.81 -7.88
N LYS A 89 -13.45 -10.10 -6.59
CA LYS A 89 -12.93 -11.39 -6.12
C LYS A 89 -13.82 -12.55 -6.58
N GLU A 90 -15.14 -12.45 -6.38
CA GLU A 90 -16.10 -13.49 -6.83
C GLU A 90 -16.06 -13.69 -8.35
N THR A 91 -15.82 -12.62 -9.12
CA THR A 91 -15.73 -12.69 -10.58
C THR A 91 -14.40 -13.31 -11.03
N LEU A 92 -13.31 -13.01 -10.34
CA LEU A 92 -11.96 -13.50 -10.64
C LEU A 92 -11.79 -14.96 -10.22
N GLU A 93 -12.40 -15.39 -9.10
CA GLU A 93 -12.45 -16.79 -8.67
C GLU A 93 -13.10 -17.68 -9.73
N LYS A 94 -14.18 -17.20 -10.36
CA LYS A 94 -14.83 -17.91 -11.49
C LYS A 94 -13.95 -18.03 -12.72
N ARG A 95 -12.91 -17.20 -12.86
CA ARG A 95 -11.97 -17.21 -14.00
C ARG A 95 -10.67 -17.98 -13.73
N SER A 96 -10.53 -18.64 -12.58
CA SER A 96 -9.40 -19.52 -12.22
C SER A 96 -8.03 -18.88 -12.49
N LEU A 97 -7.85 -17.61 -12.12
CA LEU A 97 -6.56 -16.94 -12.26
C LEU A 97 -5.54 -17.51 -11.27
N PRO A 98 -4.29 -17.76 -11.69
CA PRO A 98 -3.23 -18.19 -10.77
C PRO A 98 -2.85 -17.04 -9.83
N GLY A 99 -2.95 -17.28 -8.52
CA GLY A 99 -2.54 -16.33 -7.48
C GLY A 99 -3.52 -16.30 -6.29
N HIS A 100 -3.06 -15.74 -5.16
CA HIS A 100 -3.91 -15.47 -4.00
C HIS A 100 -4.05 -13.96 -3.83
N PHE A 101 -5.29 -13.46 -3.84
CA PHE A 101 -5.58 -12.07 -3.53
C PHE A 101 -5.52 -11.88 -2.02
N VAL A 102 -4.57 -11.07 -1.56
CA VAL A 102 -4.47 -10.66 -0.16
C VAL A 102 -4.98 -9.24 -0.06
N HIS A 103 -6.03 -9.04 0.73
CA HIS A 103 -6.50 -7.71 1.07
C HIS A 103 -5.76 -7.23 2.31
N VAL A 104 -5.08 -6.08 2.20
CA VAL A 104 -4.29 -5.50 3.29
C VAL A 104 -4.98 -4.24 3.77
N GLU A 105 -5.65 -4.34 4.92
CA GLU A 105 -6.29 -3.20 5.58
C GLU A 105 -5.44 -2.78 6.79
N PRO A 106 -4.66 -1.69 6.70
CA PRO A 106 -3.94 -1.17 7.85
C PRO A 106 -4.88 -0.48 8.83
N ASN A 107 -4.57 -0.56 10.12
CA ASN A 107 -5.26 0.19 11.15
C ASN A 107 -4.70 1.63 11.22
N PHE A 108 -5.36 2.58 10.56
CA PHE A 108 -4.93 3.99 10.53
C PHE A 108 -4.94 4.68 11.89
N SER A 109 -5.79 4.22 12.82
CA SER A 109 -5.84 4.76 14.19
C SER A 109 -4.53 4.51 14.96
N GLU A 110 -3.79 3.45 14.65
CA GLU A 110 -2.47 3.19 15.26
C GLU A 110 -1.40 4.22 14.88
N PHE A 111 -1.61 4.91 13.75
CA PHE A 111 -0.74 5.97 13.23
C PHE A 111 -1.23 7.37 13.61
N GLY A 112 -2.33 7.46 14.38
CA GLY A 112 -2.94 8.73 14.78
C GLY A 112 -3.59 9.49 13.61
N LEU A 113 -3.93 8.80 12.52
CA LEU A 113 -4.56 9.40 11.36
C LEU A 113 -6.08 9.52 11.55
N SER A 114 -6.66 10.60 11.05
CA SER A 114 -8.11 10.88 11.09
C SER A 114 -8.86 10.17 9.96
N ASP A 115 -10.20 10.20 9.98
CA ASP A 115 -11.02 9.61 8.90
C ASP A 115 -10.80 10.25 7.52
N GLN A 116 -10.35 11.51 7.49
CA GLN A 116 -10.07 12.18 6.24
C GLN A 116 -8.83 11.58 5.58
N TYR A 117 -9.03 10.90 4.47
CA TYR A 117 -8.00 10.25 3.69
C TYR A 117 -7.03 11.30 3.12
N THR A 118 -5.74 11.07 3.35
CA THR A 118 -4.62 11.94 2.96
C THR A 118 -3.49 11.11 2.39
N SER A 119 -2.45 11.76 1.83
CA SER A 119 -1.23 11.08 1.35
C SER A 119 -0.59 10.17 2.41
N GLN A 120 -0.71 10.52 3.69
CA GLN A 120 -0.18 9.71 4.80
C GLN A 120 -0.88 8.35 4.90
N HIS A 121 -2.18 8.28 4.59
CA HIS A 121 -2.92 7.02 4.57
C HIS A 121 -2.41 6.11 3.45
N THR A 122 -2.24 6.65 2.25
CA THR A 122 -1.65 5.93 1.12
C THR A 122 -0.27 5.38 1.49
N VAL A 123 0.60 6.18 2.11
CA VAL A 123 1.94 5.73 2.55
C VAL A 123 1.84 4.56 3.53
N VAL A 124 0.92 4.60 4.50
CA VAL A 124 0.71 3.51 5.46
C VAL A 124 0.21 2.23 4.77
N GLN A 125 -0.69 2.34 3.79
CA GLN A 125 -1.15 1.20 2.99
C GLN A 125 0.00 0.56 2.22
N TYR A 126 0.77 1.37 1.47
CA TYR A 126 1.93 0.88 0.73
C TYR A 126 2.98 0.25 1.64
N ALA A 127 3.29 0.88 2.78
CA ALA A 127 4.23 0.32 3.75
C ALA A 127 3.76 -1.05 4.28
N SER A 128 2.46 -1.21 4.55
CA SER A 128 1.88 -2.46 5.03
C SER A 128 1.94 -3.56 3.96
N ILE A 129 1.62 -3.23 2.71
CA ILE A 129 1.71 -4.16 1.56
C ILE A 129 3.16 -4.59 1.34
N PHE A 130 4.11 -3.66 1.32
CA PHE A 130 5.53 -3.97 1.15
C PHE A 130 6.10 -4.79 2.32
N ALA A 131 5.66 -4.52 3.56
CA ALA A 131 6.06 -5.31 4.72
C ALA A 131 5.55 -6.76 4.61
N GLN A 132 4.31 -6.97 4.18
CA GLN A 132 3.79 -8.33 3.93
C GLN A 132 4.54 -9.03 2.81
N MET A 133 4.77 -8.36 1.67
CA MET A 133 5.53 -8.96 0.56
C MET A 133 6.98 -9.28 0.94
N ALA A 134 7.60 -8.49 1.81
CA ALA A 134 8.92 -8.80 2.35
C ALA A 134 8.88 -10.07 3.23
N ALA A 135 7.86 -10.21 4.08
CA ALA A 135 7.67 -11.38 4.94
C ALA A 135 7.45 -12.67 4.13
N THR A 136 6.58 -12.65 3.11
CA THR A 136 6.29 -13.83 2.28
C THR A 136 7.47 -14.24 1.40
N SER A 137 8.45 -13.35 1.17
CA SER A 137 9.67 -13.70 0.42
C SER A 137 10.74 -14.46 1.24
N GLN A 138 10.57 -14.55 2.57
CA GLN A 138 11.51 -15.23 3.48
C GLN A 138 11.06 -16.64 3.89
N SER A 139 9.87 -17.07 3.47
CA SER A 139 9.30 -18.41 3.69
C SER A 139 9.41 -19.26 2.44
#